data_AF-A0A259S674-F1
#
_entry.id   AF-A0A259S674-F1
#
_cell.length_a   1.000
_cell.length_b   1.000
_cell.length_c   1.000
_cell.angle_alpha   90.00
_cell.angle_beta   90.00
_cell.angle_gamma   90.00
#
_symmetry.space_group_name_H-M   'P 1'
#
loop_
_entity.id
_entity.type
_entity.pdbx_description
1 polymer ?
#
loop_
_entity_poly.entity_id
_entity_poly.type
_entity_poly.pdbx_seq_one_letter_code
_entity_poly.pdbx_strand_id
1 'polypeptide(L)'
;MHWLLNVRIDKTSFLVPLAAVVTVVTLYLLIRVPWRRGTLVNIAGAVVGALTGLVVSWLVSDVWNVFGLPLTAMTRMWVAAAFAGVFLAVVNLRRTRWWRKVIATMFVPLVTVAAAAGINADYGAYRNLNDALGTVPVAALPAPRPSPRAAAMDPQLGRHWVGPVGMPAHGTVGAVTIPGATSHFAARQAIIYLPPAALVSDPPTLPVVMLFAGQPGAPSDVFTSGQVAATYDAYAAAHNGLAPIVVAADQLGAPLQNPMCVDSPIGNVATYLTIDVPAWLHAHF
;
A
#
# COMPACT_ATOMS: atom_id res chain seq x y z
N MET A 1 1.89 -12.01 19.31
CA MET A 1 1.84 -12.17 17.83
C MET A 1 1.77 -10.83 17.06
N HIS A 2 1.46 -9.69 17.70
CA HIS A 2 1.40 -8.37 17.05
C HIS A 2 2.70 -7.90 16.37
N TRP A 3 3.87 -8.34 16.82
CA TRP A 3 5.15 -7.92 16.22
C TRP A 3 5.33 -8.43 14.78
N LEU A 4 4.81 -9.62 14.46
CA LEU A 4 4.86 -10.19 13.10
C LEU A 4 4.08 -9.33 12.11
N LEU A 5 2.95 -8.75 12.56
CA LEU A 5 2.10 -7.93 11.72
C LEU A 5 2.73 -6.59 11.32
N ASN A 6 3.70 -6.13 12.12
CA ASN A 6 4.43 -4.88 11.90
C ASN A 6 5.73 -5.09 11.10
N VAL A 7 6.09 -6.33 10.74
CA VAL A 7 7.29 -6.59 9.95
C VAL A 7 7.21 -5.87 8.61
N ARG A 8 8.23 -5.06 8.32
CA ARG A 8 8.32 -4.26 7.10
C ARG A 8 8.69 -5.13 5.90
N ILE A 9 7.69 -5.61 5.17
CA ILE A 9 7.85 -6.48 4.00
C ILE A 9 8.31 -5.72 2.76
N ASP A 10 8.25 -4.40 2.79
CA ASP A 10 8.71 -3.48 1.74
C ASP A 10 10.22 -3.17 1.83
N LYS A 11 10.89 -3.53 2.92
CA LYS A 11 12.28 -3.14 3.17
C LYS A 11 13.30 -4.21 2.77
N THR A 12 14.48 -3.75 2.37
CA THR A 12 15.62 -4.61 2.02
C THR A 12 16.04 -5.55 3.15
N SER A 13 15.86 -5.13 4.40
CA SER A 13 16.11 -5.96 5.59
C SER A 13 15.23 -7.20 5.65
N PHE A 14 14.06 -7.21 5.02
CA PHE A 14 13.21 -8.38 4.86
C PHE A 14 13.47 -9.11 3.54
N LEU A 15 13.59 -8.35 2.44
CA LEU A 15 13.70 -8.90 1.09
C LEU A 15 15.02 -9.65 0.86
N VAL A 16 16.15 -9.14 1.37
CA VAL A 16 17.48 -9.74 1.15
C VAL A 16 17.62 -11.10 1.84
N PRO A 17 17.28 -11.27 3.14
CA PRO A 17 17.30 -12.58 3.77
C PRO A 17 16.35 -13.57 3.09
N LEU A 18 15.15 -13.13 2.72
CA LEU A 18 14.17 -13.98 2.02
C LEU A 18 14.73 -14.48 0.68
N ALA A 19 15.29 -13.58 -0.14
CA ALA A 19 15.91 -13.91 -1.41
C ALA A 19 17.11 -14.85 -1.24
N ALA A 20 17.93 -14.66 -0.20
CA ALA A 20 19.05 -15.54 0.10
C ALA A 20 18.59 -16.97 0.42
N VAL A 21 17.58 -17.13 1.28
CA VAL A 21 17.02 -18.45 1.63
C VAL A 21 16.42 -19.12 0.39
N VAL A 22 15.63 -18.40 -0.40
CA VAL A 22 15.06 -18.91 -1.67
C VAL A 22 16.16 -19.36 -2.62
N THR A 23 17.23 -18.58 -2.78
CA THR A 23 18.35 -18.90 -3.66
C THR A 23 19.06 -20.17 -3.22
N VAL A 24 19.37 -20.31 -1.93
CA VAL A 24 20.02 -21.51 -1.38
C VAL A 24 19.17 -22.75 -1.62
N VAL A 25 17.87 -22.69 -1.32
CA VAL A 25 16.96 -23.82 -1.54
C VAL A 25 16.79 -24.13 -3.03
N THR A 26 16.76 -23.11 -3.89
CA THR A 26 16.70 -23.27 -5.36
C THR A 26 17.93 -24.01 -5.88
N LEU A 27 19.14 -23.57 -5.51
CA LEU A 27 20.39 -24.22 -5.91
C LEU A 27 20.44 -25.68 -5.43
N TYR A 28 20.00 -25.92 -4.19
CA TYR A 28 19.91 -27.25 -3.64
C TYR A 28 18.94 -28.17 -4.41
N LEU A 29 17.76 -27.66 -4.78
CA LEU A 29 16.75 -28.40 -5.54
C LEU A 29 17.13 -28.57 -7.01
N LEU A 30 17.93 -27.67 -7.59
CA LEU A 30 18.49 -27.80 -8.94
C LEU A 30 19.53 -28.92 -9.00
N ILE A 31 20.49 -28.92 -8.07
CA ILE A 31 21.64 -29.84 -8.08
C ILE A 31 21.19 -31.24 -7.61
N ARG A 32 21.27 -32.25 -8.50
CA ARG A 32 20.85 -33.65 -8.20
C ARG A 32 21.87 -34.67 -8.66
N VAL A 33 22.25 -35.62 -7.80
CA VAL A 33 23.14 -36.75 -8.14
C VAL A 33 22.31 -37.91 -8.74
N PRO A 34 22.74 -38.56 -9.85
CA PRO A 34 23.91 -38.25 -10.67
C PRO A 34 23.74 -36.95 -11.49
N TRP A 35 24.80 -36.14 -11.46
CA TRP A 35 24.79 -34.69 -11.70
C TRP A 35 24.26 -34.24 -13.06
N ARG A 36 24.40 -35.06 -14.12
CA ARG A 36 24.04 -34.66 -15.49
C ARG A 36 22.55 -34.79 -15.78
N ARG A 37 22.00 -36.02 -15.74
CA ARG A 37 20.59 -36.26 -16.11
C ARG A 37 19.61 -35.64 -15.13
N GLY A 38 19.88 -35.74 -13.82
CA GLY A 38 18.99 -35.21 -12.78
C GLY A 38 18.89 -33.69 -12.82
N THR A 39 20.03 -33.00 -12.92
CA THR A 39 20.08 -31.53 -12.97
C THR A 39 19.49 -30.98 -14.27
N LEU A 40 19.70 -31.64 -15.42
CA LEU A 40 19.08 -31.22 -16.69
C LEU A 40 17.55 -31.28 -16.64
N VAL A 41 16.98 -32.34 -16.05
CA VAL A 41 15.52 -32.46 -15.87
C VAL A 41 14.98 -31.37 -14.94
N ASN A 42 15.71 -31.05 -13.87
CA ASN A 42 15.35 -29.96 -12.95
C ASN A 42 15.40 -28.58 -13.64
N ILE A 43 16.46 -28.30 -14.42
CA ILE A 43 16.60 -27.08 -15.20
C ILE A 43 15.47 -26.98 -16.22
N ALA A 44 15.22 -28.04 -16.99
CA ALA A 44 14.14 -28.07 -17.98
C ALA A 44 12.78 -27.81 -17.32
N GLY A 45 12.50 -28.42 -16.16
CA GLY A 45 11.29 -28.16 -15.38
C GLY A 45 11.17 -26.70 -14.95
N ALA A 46 12.24 -26.10 -14.43
CA ALA A 46 12.26 -24.69 -14.04
C ALA A 46 12.04 -23.76 -15.24
N VAL A 47 12.67 -24.04 -16.39
CA VAL A 47 12.49 -23.27 -17.64
C VAL A 47 11.05 -23.36 -18.15
N VAL A 48 10.47 -24.56 -18.18
CA VAL A 48 9.06 -24.74 -18.56
C VAL A 48 8.14 -23.98 -17.60
N GLY A 49 8.42 -24.02 -16.29
CA GLY A 49 7.70 -23.23 -15.31
C GLY A 49 7.81 -21.73 -15.58
N ALA A 50 9.02 -21.21 -15.79
CA ALA A 50 9.24 -19.79 -16.09
C ALA A 50 8.47 -19.34 -17.34
N LEU A 51 8.55 -20.10 -18.43
CA LEU A 51 7.81 -19.83 -19.66
C LEU A 51 6.29 -19.87 -19.42
N THR A 52 5.81 -20.82 -18.63
CA THR A 52 4.40 -20.90 -18.24
C THR A 52 3.97 -19.65 -17.47
N GLY A 53 4.76 -19.20 -16.49
CA GLY A 53 4.49 -17.98 -15.74
C GLY A 53 4.46 -16.73 -16.64
N LEU A 54 5.38 -16.64 -17.61
CA LEU A 54 5.38 -15.55 -18.59
C LEU A 54 4.12 -15.57 -19.46
N VAL A 55 3.74 -16.73 -20.00
CA VAL A 55 2.50 -16.88 -20.78
C VAL A 55 1.28 -16.52 -19.95
N VAL A 56 1.19 -16.98 -18.69
CA VAL A 56 0.09 -16.63 -17.78
C VAL A 56 0.06 -15.11 -17.54
N SER A 57 1.21 -14.49 -17.27
CA SER A 57 1.28 -13.05 -17.06
C SER A 57 0.85 -12.26 -18.30
N TRP A 58 1.21 -12.72 -19.49
CA TRP A 58 0.80 -12.13 -20.76
C TRP A 58 -0.70 -12.29 -21.03
N LEU A 59 -1.26 -13.47 -20.77
CA LEU A 59 -2.70 -13.70 -20.91
C LEU A 59 -3.50 -12.79 -19.97
N VAL A 60 -3.12 -12.73 -18.69
CA VAL A 60 -3.82 -11.93 -17.68
C VAL A 60 -3.69 -10.43 -17.96
N SER A 61 -2.49 -9.98 -18.35
CA SER A 61 -2.20 -8.57 -18.51
C SER A 61 -2.56 -8.02 -19.88
N ASP A 62 -2.13 -8.67 -20.96
CA ASP A 62 -2.15 -8.09 -22.31
C ASP A 62 -3.37 -8.58 -23.11
N VAL A 63 -3.84 -9.81 -22.85
CA VAL A 63 -4.99 -10.39 -23.56
C VAL A 63 -6.32 -10.10 -22.85
N TRP A 64 -6.41 -10.42 -21.57
CA TRP A 64 -7.63 -10.20 -20.78
C TRP A 64 -7.72 -8.82 -20.17
N ASN A 65 -6.61 -8.06 -20.13
CA ASN A 65 -6.52 -6.73 -19.57
C ASN A 65 -7.17 -6.62 -18.17
N VAL A 66 -6.93 -7.63 -17.32
CA VAL A 66 -7.60 -7.77 -16.02
C VAL A 66 -7.39 -6.55 -15.13
N PHE A 67 -6.23 -5.92 -15.23
CA PHE A 67 -5.84 -4.78 -14.41
C PHE A 67 -6.06 -3.42 -15.08
N GLY A 68 -6.49 -3.39 -16.35
CA GLY A 68 -6.59 -2.14 -17.13
C GLY A 68 -5.24 -1.48 -17.47
N LEU A 69 -4.12 -2.11 -17.11
CA LEU A 69 -2.76 -1.62 -17.30
C LEU A 69 -1.76 -2.78 -17.47
N PRO A 70 -0.70 -2.59 -18.26
CA PRO A 70 0.29 -3.63 -18.50
C PRO A 70 1.13 -3.90 -17.24
N LEU A 71 1.27 -5.18 -16.87
CA LEU A 71 2.18 -5.60 -15.81
C LEU A 71 3.62 -5.24 -16.19
N THR A 72 4.35 -4.67 -15.23
CA THR A 72 5.76 -4.30 -15.38
C THR A 72 6.63 -5.53 -15.71
N ALA A 73 7.81 -5.29 -16.31
CA ALA A 73 8.78 -6.35 -16.54
C ALA A 73 9.23 -7.03 -15.24
N MET A 74 9.34 -6.26 -14.14
CA MET A 74 9.70 -6.76 -12.82
C MET A 74 8.64 -7.71 -12.27
N THR A 75 7.36 -7.34 -12.38
CA THR A 75 6.25 -8.20 -11.97
C THR A 75 6.19 -9.48 -12.79
N ARG A 76 6.32 -9.39 -14.12
CA ARG A 76 6.36 -10.57 -15.01
C ARG A 76 7.52 -11.50 -14.65
N MET A 77 8.69 -10.95 -14.30
CA MET A 77 9.85 -11.73 -13.82
C MET A 77 9.54 -12.49 -12.53
N TRP A 78 8.93 -11.85 -11.53
CA TRP A 78 8.56 -12.52 -10.28
C TRP A 78 7.50 -13.60 -10.46
N VAL A 79 6.52 -13.37 -11.34
CA VAL A 79 5.54 -14.41 -11.74
C VAL A 79 6.27 -15.58 -12.39
N ALA A 80 7.17 -15.34 -13.34
CA ALA A 80 7.97 -16.39 -13.96
C ALA A 80 8.81 -17.16 -12.93
N ALA A 81 9.46 -16.47 -11.99
CA ALA A 81 10.24 -17.08 -10.92
C ALA A 81 9.39 -17.96 -9.98
N ALA A 82 8.18 -17.52 -9.62
CA ALA A 82 7.25 -18.31 -8.82
C ALA A 82 6.89 -19.62 -9.52
N PHE A 83 6.48 -19.55 -10.79
CA PHE A 83 6.14 -20.75 -11.56
C PHE A 83 7.36 -21.66 -11.78
N ALA A 84 8.53 -21.10 -12.05
CA ALA A 84 9.78 -21.86 -12.14
C ALA A 84 10.07 -22.64 -10.86
N GLY A 85 9.90 -21.99 -9.70
CA GLY A 85 10.09 -22.62 -8.39
C GLY A 85 9.07 -23.73 -8.10
N VAL A 86 7.79 -23.52 -8.45
CA VAL A 86 6.74 -24.53 -8.30
C VAL A 86 7.02 -25.74 -9.19
N PHE A 87 7.36 -25.55 -10.47
CA PHE A 87 7.69 -26.65 -11.36
C PHE A 87 8.95 -27.39 -10.91
N LEU A 88 9.97 -26.67 -10.45
CA LEU A 88 11.17 -27.27 -9.86
C LEU A 88 10.82 -28.13 -8.65
N ALA A 89 9.92 -27.67 -7.77
CA ALA A 89 9.44 -28.47 -6.64
C ALA A 89 8.72 -29.75 -7.11
N VAL A 90 7.79 -29.64 -8.07
CA VAL A 90 7.04 -30.77 -8.63
C VAL A 90 7.96 -31.84 -9.22
N VAL A 91 8.97 -31.44 -10.00
CA VAL A 91 9.97 -32.37 -10.55
C VAL A 91 10.74 -33.08 -9.43
N ASN A 92 11.03 -32.37 -8.33
CA ASN A 92 11.69 -32.93 -7.16
C ASN A 92 10.80 -33.81 -6.27
N LEU A 93 9.49 -33.94 -6.54
CA LEU A 93 8.63 -34.92 -5.87
C LEU A 93 8.80 -36.35 -6.43
N ARG A 94 9.34 -36.47 -7.66
CA ARG A 94 9.50 -37.77 -8.34
C ARG A 94 10.92 -38.33 -8.20
N ARG A 95 11.00 -39.61 -7.80
CA ARG A 95 12.25 -40.41 -7.73
C ARG A 95 13.35 -39.80 -6.83
N THR A 96 12.99 -39.00 -5.84
CA THR A 96 13.89 -38.36 -4.86
C THR A 96 13.75 -38.98 -3.47
N ARG A 97 14.75 -38.76 -2.60
CA ARG A 97 14.69 -39.15 -1.18
C ARG A 97 13.57 -38.39 -0.46
N TRP A 98 12.99 -39.01 0.57
CA TRP A 98 11.82 -38.47 1.29
C TRP A 98 12.05 -37.04 1.83
N TRP A 99 13.23 -36.74 2.39
CA TRP A 99 13.55 -35.40 2.88
C TRP A 99 13.52 -34.35 1.76
N ARG A 100 13.85 -34.74 0.51
CA ARG A 100 13.90 -33.80 -0.63
C ARG A 100 12.51 -33.41 -1.06
N LYS A 101 11.56 -34.34 -0.91
CA LYS A 101 10.14 -34.09 -1.11
C LYS A 101 9.63 -33.10 -0.07
N VAL A 102 9.99 -33.28 1.20
CA VAL A 102 9.64 -32.32 2.27
C VAL A 102 10.19 -30.92 1.95
N ILE A 103 11.47 -30.82 1.59
CA ILE A 103 12.08 -29.53 1.20
C ILE A 103 11.39 -28.93 -0.03
N ALA A 104 11.10 -29.73 -1.06
CA ALA A 104 10.38 -29.27 -2.25
C ALA A 104 8.96 -28.76 -1.92
N THR A 105 8.23 -29.46 -1.06
CA THR A 105 6.89 -29.02 -0.62
C THR A 105 6.97 -27.71 0.16
N MET A 106 7.93 -27.56 1.07
CA MET A 106 8.12 -26.31 1.84
C MET A 106 8.66 -25.16 0.97
N PHE A 107 9.33 -25.47 -0.13
CA PHE A 107 9.85 -24.48 -1.07
C PHE A 107 8.73 -23.76 -1.85
N VAL A 108 7.60 -24.42 -2.11
CA VAL A 108 6.46 -23.82 -2.81
C VAL A 108 5.90 -22.57 -2.10
N PRO A 109 5.50 -22.61 -0.81
CA PRO A 109 5.06 -21.40 -0.12
C PRO A 109 6.20 -20.38 0.01
N LEU A 110 7.44 -20.82 0.22
CA LEU A 110 8.59 -19.93 0.33
C LEU A 110 8.83 -19.10 -0.94
N VAL A 111 8.86 -19.73 -2.12
CA VAL A 111 9.05 -19.03 -3.40
C VAL A 111 7.84 -18.18 -3.76
N THR A 112 6.64 -18.59 -3.36
CA THR A 112 5.40 -17.81 -3.55
C THR A 112 5.43 -16.53 -2.72
N VAL A 113 5.81 -16.61 -1.44
CA VAL A 113 5.97 -15.45 -0.56
C VAL A 113 7.06 -14.52 -1.09
N ALA A 114 8.18 -15.06 -1.60
CA ALA A 114 9.24 -14.26 -2.18
C ALA A 114 8.80 -13.52 -3.44
N ALA A 115 8.08 -14.18 -4.34
CA ALA A 115 7.51 -13.54 -5.52
C ALA A 115 6.47 -12.48 -5.15
N ALA A 116 5.58 -12.76 -4.21
CA ALA A 116 4.60 -11.79 -3.72
C ALA A 116 5.27 -10.56 -3.08
N ALA A 117 6.31 -10.76 -2.26
CA ALA A 117 7.08 -9.67 -1.68
C ALA A 117 7.83 -8.85 -2.73
N GLY A 118 8.38 -9.51 -3.76
CA GLY A 118 9.04 -8.86 -4.89
C GLY A 118 8.09 -8.02 -5.74
N ILE A 119 6.89 -8.55 -6.03
CA ILE A 119 5.82 -7.81 -6.72
C ILE A 119 5.34 -6.64 -5.85
N ASN A 120 5.16 -6.86 -4.55
CA ASN A 120 4.79 -5.80 -3.62
C ASN A 120 5.85 -4.69 -3.55
N ALA A 121 7.14 -5.02 -3.63
CA ALA A 121 8.22 -4.03 -3.68
C ALA A 121 8.22 -3.20 -4.98
N ASP A 122 7.71 -3.75 -6.07
CA ASP A 122 7.55 -3.06 -7.35
C ASP A 122 6.40 -2.04 -7.31
N TYR A 123 5.25 -2.41 -6.76
CA TYR A 123 4.07 -1.54 -6.68
C TYR A 123 3.99 -0.69 -5.40
N GLY A 124 4.68 -1.07 -4.32
CA GLY A 124 4.61 -0.40 -3.03
C GLY A 124 3.25 -0.51 -2.32
N ALA A 125 2.46 -1.55 -2.62
CA ALA A 125 1.08 -1.67 -2.16
C ALA A 125 0.96 -1.82 -0.63
N TYR A 126 1.83 -2.62 -0.01
CA TYR A 126 1.76 -2.95 1.42
C TYR A 126 3.11 -2.75 2.09
N ARG A 127 3.14 -2.03 3.22
CA ARG A 127 4.39 -1.90 3.99
C ARG A 127 4.62 -3.08 4.91
N ASN A 128 3.55 -3.66 5.44
CA ASN A 128 3.58 -4.75 6.41
C ASN A 128 2.34 -5.65 6.25
N LEU A 129 2.25 -6.69 7.08
CA LEU A 129 1.11 -7.62 7.02
C LEU A 129 -0.19 -6.98 7.51
N ASN A 130 -0.14 -5.95 8.36
CA ASN A 130 -1.32 -5.17 8.74
C ASN A 130 -1.97 -4.50 7.52
N ASP A 131 -1.16 -3.83 6.69
CA ASP A 131 -1.61 -3.22 5.44
C ASP A 131 -2.17 -4.31 4.50
N ALA A 132 -1.49 -5.46 4.38
CA ALA A 132 -1.93 -6.57 3.50
C ALA A 132 -3.23 -7.26 3.95
N LEU A 133 -3.49 -7.29 5.25
CA LEU A 133 -4.73 -7.84 5.83
C LEU A 133 -5.85 -6.80 5.93
N GLY A 134 -5.62 -5.57 5.47
CA GLY A 134 -6.58 -4.46 5.55
C GLY A 134 -6.80 -3.94 6.97
N THR A 135 -5.95 -4.33 7.92
CA THR A 135 -6.01 -3.85 9.30
C THR A 135 -5.05 -2.68 9.44
N VAL A 136 -5.42 -1.50 8.95
CA VAL A 136 -4.61 -0.29 9.21
C VAL A 136 -5.04 0.26 10.57
N PRO A 137 -4.25 0.13 11.65
CA PRO A 137 -4.63 0.62 12.96
C PRO A 137 -4.36 2.13 13.02
N VAL A 138 -5.08 2.89 12.21
CA VAL A 138 -5.12 4.35 12.36
C VAL A 138 -6.12 4.62 13.48
N ALA A 139 -5.66 5.18 14.59
CA ALA A 139 -6.55 5.57 15.67
C ALA A 139 -7.59 6.56 15.14
N ALA A 140 -8.83 6.48 15.65
CA ALA A 140 -9.82 7.51 15.38
C ALA A 140 -9.26 8.85 15.88
N LEU A 141 -9.32 9.90 15.05
CA LEU A 141 -9.06 11.24 15.59
C LEU A 141 -10.14 11.54 16.62
N PRO A 142 -9.79 12.12 17.79
CA PRO A 142 -10.77 12.75 18.65
C PRO A 142 -11.63 13.67 17.78
N ALA A 143 -12.95 13.60 17.91
CA ALA A 143 -13.86 14.41 17.12
C ALA A 143 -13.37 15.87 17.15
N PRO A 144 -13.05 16.47 15.98
CA PRO A 144 -12.58 17.85 15.95
C PRO A 144 -13.63 18.72 16.64
N ARG A 145 -13.18 19.63 17.51
CA ARG A 145 -14.11 20.55 18.17
C ARG A 145 -14.69 21.46 17.09
N PRO A 146 -15.99 21.78 17.12
CA PRO A 146 -16.54 22.81 16.26
C PRO A 146 -15.70 24.07 16.42
N SER A 147 -15.00 24.50 15.37
CA SER A 147 -14.27 25.75 15.39
C SER A 147 -15.27 26.86 15.05
N PRO A 148 -15.59 27.76 15.99
CA PRO A 148 -16.50 28.88 15.69
C PRO A 148 -15.86 29.93 14.76
N ARG A 149 -14.60 29.73 14.33
CA ARG A 149 -13.89 30.61 13.41
C ARG A 149 -13.76 29.94 12.04
N ALA A 150 -14.80 30.09 11.23
CA ALA A 150 -14.61 30.22 9.78
C ALA A 150 -13.96 31.59 9.50
N ALA A 151 -12.72 31.79 9.98
CA ALA A 151 -11.95 32.97 9.65
C ALA A 151 -11.33 32.80 8.27
N ALA A 152 -11.19 33.90 7.52
CA ALA A 152 -10.46 33.87 6.26
C ALA A 152 -9.00 33.50 6.55
N MET A 153 -8.42 32.63 5.70
CA MET A 153 -7.00 32.29 5.78
C MET A 153 -6.17 33.57 5.59
N ASP A 154 -5.18 33.77 6.47
CA ASP A 154 -4.22 34.86 6.35
C ASP A 154 -3.16 34.53 5.28
N PRO A 155 -3.11 35.26 4.14
CA PRO A 155 -2.13 35.01 3.09
C PRO A 155 -0.67 35.23 3.52
N GLN A 156 -0.45 35.94 4.63
CA GLN A 156 0.87 36.25 5.19
C GLN A 156 1.20 35.41 6.42
N LEU A 157 0.38 34.40 6.76
CA LEU A 157 0.56 33.55 7.95
C LEU A 157 2.00 33.05 8.10
N GLY A 158 2.61 32.56 7.02
CA GLY A 158 3.98 32.05 7.04
C GLY A 158 5.07 33.08 7.39
N ARG A 159 4.77 34.39 7.34
CA ARG A 159 5.74 35.46 7.65
C ARG A 159 5.74 35.86 9.12
N HIS A 160 4.63 35.71 9.82
CA HIS A 160 4.47 36.20 11.19
C HIS A 160 4.08 35.11 12.19
N TRP A 161 3.70 33.92 11.73
CA TRP A 161 3.40 32.80 12.60
C TRP A 161 4.64 32.40 13.41
N VAL A 162 4.44 32.35 14.72
CA VAL A 162 5.41 31.81 15.68
C VAL A 162 4.71 30.69 16.44
N GLY A 163 5.21 29.47 16.27
CA GLY A 163 4.68 28.31 16.97
C GLY A 163 4.78 28.50 18.50
N PRO A 164 3.69 28.26 19.26
CA PRO A 164 3.71 28.43 20.71
C PRO A 164 4.63 27.39 21.38
N VAL A 165 5.07 27.70 22.59
CA VAL A 165 5.82 26.75 23.43
C VAL A 165 4.97 25.50 23.67
N GLY A 166 5.56 24.33 23.44
CA GLY A 166 4.89 23.04 23.60
C GLY A 166 4.13 22.56 22.35
N MET A 167 4.21 23.27 21.22
CA MET A 167 3.75 22.73 19.94
C MET A 167 4.48 21.41 19.62
N PRO A 168 3.76 20.35 19.20
CA PRO A 168 4.39 19.09 18.83
C PRO A 168 5.42 19.25 17.69
N ALA A 169 6.44 18.39 17.66
CA ALA A 169 7.39 18.38 16.54
C ALA A 169 6.82 17.72 15.27
N HIS A 170 5.82 16.86 15.44
CA HIS A 170 5.21 16.05 14.38
C HIS A 170 3.69 16.25 14.37
N GLY A 171 3.10 16.11 13.20
CA GLY A 171 1.66 16.05 13.04
C GLY A 171 1.07 14.73 13.55
N THR A 172 -0.25 14.64 13.52
CA THR A 172 -1.01 13.45 13.91
C THR A 172 -1.83 12.96 12.73
N VAL A 173 -1.76 11.66 12.45
CA VAL A 173 -2.62 10.99 11.48
C VAL A 173 -3.73 10.27 12.24
N GLY A 174 -4.97 10.41 11.79
CA GLY A 174 -6.06 9.62 12.32
C GLY A 174 -7.22 9.42 11.34
N ALA A 175 -8.10 8.49 11.66
CA ALA A 175 -9.24 8.13 10.83
C ALA A 175 -10.50 8.89 11.27
N VAL A 176 -11.33 9.28 10.31
CA VAL A 176 -12.62 9.93 10.55
C VAL A 176 -13.69 9.37 9.61
N THR A 177 -14.95 9.45 10.04
CA THR A 177 -16.10 9.17 9.18
C THR A 177 -16.69 10.49 8.72
N ILE A 178 -16.67 10.73 7.40
CA ILE A 178 -17.33 11.88 6.79
C ILE A 178 -18.65 11.38 6.19
N PRO A 179 -19.81 11.82 6.69
CA PRO A 179 -21.10 11.34 6.19
C PRO A 179 -21.38 11.90 4.80
N GLY A 180 -21.84 11.04 3.88
CA GLY A 180 -22.43 11.47 2.61
C GLY A 180 -23.85 12.01 2.79
N ALA A 181 -24.00 13.13 3.50
CA ALA A 181 -25.32 13.66 3.87
C ALA A 181 -26.17 14.05 2.65
N THR A 182 -25.54 14.61 1.62
CA THR A 182 -26.17 15.03 0.36
C THR A 182 -26.01 13.96 -0.72
N SER A 183 -24.81 13.40 -0.84
CA SER A 183 -24.50 12.40 -1.87
C SER A 183 -25.16 11.05 -1.62
N HIS A 184 -25.45 10.72 -0.36
CA HIS A 184 -25.78 9.37 0.09
C HIS A 184 -24.70 8.33 -0.28
N PHE A 185 -23.48 8.78 -0.59
CA PHE A 185 -22.38 7.90 -0.97
C PHE A 185 -21.85 7.16 0.25
N ALA A 186 -21.76 5.83 0.14
CA ALA A 186 -21.24 4.96 1.19
C ALA A 186 -19.70 4.96 1.19
N ALA A 187 -19.11 6.09 1.57
CA ALA A 187 -17.66 6.25 1.66
C ALA A 187 -17.06 5.40 2.79
N ARG A 188 -15.88 4.82 2.56
CA ARG A 188 -15.01 4.29 3.62
C ARG A 188 -14.43 5.44 4.45
N GLN A 189 -13.87 5.12 5.61
CA GLN A 189 -13.25 6.11 6.50
C GLN A 189 -12.17 6.92 5.77
N ALA A 190 -12.24 8.24 5.93
CA ALA A 190 -11.21 9.15 5.46
C ALA A 190 -10.04 9.15 6.45
N ILE A 191 -8.83 9.39 5.95
CA ILE A 191 -7.64 9.54 6.78
C ILE A 191 -7.23 11.01 6.75
N ILE A 192 -7.04 11.61 7.92
CA ILE A 192 -6.65 13.00 8.06
C ILE A 192 -5.27 13.08 8.69
N TYR A 193 -4.44 14.00 8.18
CA TYR A 193 -3.23 14.47 8.84
C TYR A 193 -3.44 15.90 9.32
N LEU A 194 -3.19 16.10 10.62
CA LEU A 194 -3.14 17.39 11.26
C LEU A 194 -1.67 17.79 11.47
N PRO A 195 -1.21 18.89 10.87
CA PRO A 195 0.17 19.36 11.07
C PRO A 195 0.39 19.87 12.49
N PRO A 196 1.65 20.03 12.95
CA PRO A 196 1.97 20.59 14.26
C PRO A 196 1.16 21.84 14.65
N ALA A 197 1.04 22.82 13.74
CA ALA A 197 0.30 24.05 14.00
C ALA A 197 -1.21 23.85 14.18
N ALA A 198 -1.78 22.74 13.71
CA ALA A 198 -3.19 22.39 13.94
C ALA A 198 -3.44 21.73 15.31
N LEU A 199 -2.36 21.32 16.01
CA LEU A 199 -2.43 20.57 17.27
C LEU A 199 -2.27 21.45 18.51
N VAL A 200 -2.10 22.77 18.33
CA VAL A 200 -2.01 23.74 19.43
C VAL A 200 -3.40 24.13 19.92
N SER A 201 -3.48 24.83 21.05
CA SER A 201 -4.76 25.22 21.68
C SER A 201 -5.58 26.24 20.89
N ASP A 202 -4.90 27.15 20.18
CA ASP A 202 -5.50 28.17 19.30
C ASP A 202 -4.83 28.07 17.91
N PRO A 203 -5.23 27.08 17.10
CA PRO A 203 -4.60 26.84 15.81
C PRO A 203 -4.98 27.94 14.81
N PRO A 204 -4.06 28.35 13.91
CA PRO A 204 -4.39 29.28 12.84
C PRO A 204 -5.29 28.59 11.80
N THR A 205 -6.01 29.36 11.00
CA THR A 205 -6.73 28.81 9.85
C THR A 205 -5.74 28.32 8.80
N LEU A 206 -5.77 27.01 8.53
CA LEU A 206 -4.85 26.35 7.60
C LEU A 206 -5.58 25.96 6.30
N PRO A 207 -4.88 25.93 5.17
CA PRO A 207 -5.44 25.40 3.94
C PRO A 207 -5.63 23.89 4.07
N VAL A 208 -6.61 23.36 3.35
CA VAL A 208 -6.86 21.92 3.25
C VAL A 208 -6.43 21.42 1.88
N VAL A 209 -5.71 20.29 1.85
CA VAL A 209 -5.40 19.54 0.64
C VAL A 209 -6.18 18.23 0.67
N MET A 210 -7.08 18.05 -0.30
CA MET A 210 -7.78 16.79 -0.50
C MET A 210 -6.95 15.89 -1.42
N LEU A 211 -6.58 14.70 -0.93
CA LEU A 211 -5.82 13.69 -1.66
C LEU A 211 -6.67 12.45 -1.93
N PHE A 212 -6.37 11.77 -3.03
CA PHE A 212 -7.07 10.57 -3.45
C PHE A 212 -6.08 9.46 -3.75
N ALA A 213 -6.41 8.25 -3.29
CA ALA A 213 -5.71 7.05 -3.73
C ALA A 213 -6.14 6.70 -5.16
N GLY A 214 -5.24 6.04 -5.89
CA GLY A 214 -5.55 5.43 -7.18
C GLY A 214 -6.47 4.21 -7.04
N GLN A 215 -6.83 3.63 -8.18
CA GLN A 215 -7.55 2.36 -8.26
C GLN A 215 -6.59 1.27 -8.77
N PRO A 216 -6.52 0.09 -8.12
CA PRO A 216 -7.17 -0.24 -6.86
C PRO A 216 -6.59 0.50 -5.65
N GLY A 217 -7.40 0.79 -4.63
CA GLY A 217 -6.89 1.45 -3.43
C GLY A 217 -7.87 1.78 -2.31
N ALA A 218 -7.32 2.36 -1.26
CA ALA A 218 -8.02 2.84 -0.07
C ALA A 218 -7.50 4.23 0.36
N PRO A 219 -8.29 5.02 1.09
CA PRO A 219 -7.85 6.33 1.59
C PRO A 219 -6.52 6.32 2.36
N SER A 220 -6.20 5.22 3.05
CA SER A 220 -4.93 5.03 3.75
C SER A 220 -3.70 5.04 2.85
N ASP A 221 -3.85 4.73 1.56
CA ASP A 221 -2.71 4.39 0.69
C ASP A 221 -1.80 5.60 0.44
N VAL A 222 -2.38 6.80 0.36
CA VAL A 222 -1.57 8.03 0.23
C VAL A 222 -0.68 8.25 1.47
N PHE A 223 -1.07 7.74 2.64
CA PHE A 223 -0.26 7.78 3.85
C PHE A 223 0.72 6.61 3.95
N THR A 224 0.33 5.42 3.49
CA THR A 224 1.17 4.23 3.58
C THR A 224 2.24 4.22 2.48
N SER A 225 1.85 4.18 1.21
CA SER A 225 2.76 4.14 0.06
C SER A 225 3.24 5.54 -0.34
N GLY A 226 2.34 6.53 -0.27
CA GLY A 226 2.65 7.93 -0.62
C GLY A 226 3.45 8.70 0.43
N GLN A 227 3.59 8.17 1.65
CA GLN A 227 4.36 8.77 2.75
C GLN A 227 3.96 10.21 3.13
N VAL A 228 2.70 10.59 2.87
CA VAL A 228 2.17 11.95 3.08
C VAL A 228 2.54 12.53 4.45
N ALA A 229 2.36 11.78 5.54
CA ALA A 229 2.65 12.28 6.89
C ALA A 229 4.14 12.66 7.07
N ALA A 230 5.06 11.81 6.62
CA ALA A 230 6.49 12.09 6.71
C ALA A 230 6.90 13.29 5.85
N THR A 231 6.30 13.42 4.66
CA THR A 231 6.54 14.55 3.75
C THR A 231 6.05 15.87 4.36
N TYR A 232 4.83 15.90 4.90
CA TYR A 232 4.29 17.13 5.49
C TYR A 232 4.89 17.46 6.86
N ASP A 233 5.35 16.47 7.64
CA ASP A 233 6.15 16.73 8.84
C ASP A 233 7.48 17.40 8.49
N ALA A 234 8.19 16.90 7.46
CA ALA A 234 9.43 17.52 7.00
C ALA A 234 9.19 18.95 6.48
N TYR A 235 8.08 19.17 5.77
CA TYR A 235 7.67 20.51 5.36
C TYR A 235 7.39 21.41 6.57
N ALA A 236 6.59 20.95 7.53
CA ALA A 236 6.22 21.70 8.71
C ALA A 236 7.45 22.07 9.56
N ALA A 237 8.41 21.17 9.71
CA ALA A 237 9.66 21.44 10.41
C ALA A 237 10.46 22.60 9.81
N ALA A 238 10.40 22.79 8.48
CA ALA A 238 11.02 23.91 7.79
C ALA A 238 10.20 25.21 7.81
N HIS A 239 8.94 25.17 8.27
CA HIS A 239 7.98 26.28 8.21
C HIS A 239 7.29 26.55 9.56
N ASN A 240 8.04 26.47 10.66
CA ASN A 240 7.53 26.79 12.01
C ASN A 240 6.27 25.98 12.41
N GLY A 241 6.19 24.72 11.97
CA GLY A 241 5.06 23.84 12.23
C GLY A 241 3.88 23.99 11.26
N LEU A 242 3.96 24.91 10.29
CA LEU A 242 2.91 25.13 9.30
C LEU A 242 3.00 24.11 8.15
N ALA A 243 1.87 23.48 7.88
CA ALA A 243 1.59 22.68 6.69
C ALA A 243 0.06 22.72 6.45
N PRO A 244 -0.44 22.30 5.28
CA PRO A 244 -1.88 22.10 5.11
C PRO A 244 -2.39 20.96 6.00
N ILE A 245 -3.67 21.04 6.35
CA ILE A 245 -4.42 19.85 6.79
C ILE A 245 -4.61 18.98 5.55
N VAL A 246 -4.32 17.70 5.66
CA VAL A 246 -4.46 16.77 4.53
C VAL A 246 -5.61 15.82 4.83
N VAL A 247 -6.54 15.70 3.89
CA VAL A 247 -7.67 14.77 3.96
C VAL A 247 -7.61 13.81 2.78
N ALA A 248 -7.39 12.54 3.07
CA ALA A 248 -7.59 11.47 2.10
C ALA A 248 -9.03 11.01 2.18
N ALA A 249 -9.88 11.55 1.32
CA ALA A 249 -11.29 11.16 1.22
C ALA A 249 -11.44 9.94 0.31
N ASP A 250 -12.44 9.09 0.61
CA ASP A 250 -12.74 7.95 -0.26
C ASP A 250 -13.47 8.40 -1.52
N GLN A 251 -12.88 8.09 -2.68
CA GLN A 251 -13.47 8.35 -3.99
C GLN A 251 -13.88 7.07 -4.73
N LEU A 252 -13.63 5.89 -4.14
CA LEU A 252 -13.92 4.61 -4.78
C LEU A 252 -15.09 3.86 -4.13
N GLY A 253 -15.29 3.99 -2.81
CA GLY A 253 -16.30 3.24 -2.04
C GLY A 253 -15.90 1.78 -1.76
N ALA A 254 -15.18 1.15 -2.70
CA ALA A 254 -14.54 -0.16 -2.53
C ALA A 254 -13.23 -0.25 -3.33
N PRO A 255 -12.27 -1.12 -2.97
CA PRO A 255 -10.94 -1.13 -3.56
C PRO A 255 -10.88 -1.26 -5.09
N LEU A 256 -11.82 -1.99 -5.69
CA LEU A 256 -11.84 -2.28 -7.13
C LEU A 256 -12.92 -1.51 -7.90
N GLN A 257 -13.75 -0.71 -7.21
CA GLN A 257 -14.71 0.14 -7.89
C GLN A 257 -14.03 1.36 -8.48
N ASN A 258 -14.64 1.95 -9.50
CA ASN A 258 -14.15 3.20 -10.10
C ASN A 258 -15.33 4.05 -10.60
N PRO A 259 -15.87 4.91 -9.73
CA PRO A 259 -16.91 5.88 -10.10
C PRO A 259 -16.40 7.02 -11.02
N MET A 260 -15.11 7.02 -11.40
CA MET A 260 -14.47 8.03 -12.26
C MET A 260 -14.60 9.47 -11.74
N CYS A 261 -14.68 9.64 -10.41
CA CYS A 261 -14.92 10.91 -9.74
C CYS A 261 -16.18 11.67 -10.21
N VAL A 262 -17.17 10.95 -10.76
CA VAL A 262 -18.47 11.49 -11.17
C VAL A 262 -19.59 10.88 -10.34
N ASP A 263 -20.77 11.51 -10.39
CA ASP A 263 -21.97 10.86 -9.90
C ASP A 263 -22.41 9.78 -10.90
N SER A 264 -22.49 8.54 -10.43
CA SER A 264 -22.67 7.35 -11.25
C SER A 264 -23.55 6.31 -10.55
N PRO A 265 -24.01 5.26 -11.25
CA PRO A 265 -24.80 4.18 -10.63
C PRO A 265 -24.08 3.46 -9.48
N ILE A 266 -22.75 3.55 -9.41
CA ILE A 266 -21.94 2.95 -8.35
C ILE A 266 -21.55 3.94 -7.24
N GLY A 267 -22.00 5.20 -7.32
CA GLY A 267 -21.83 6.19 -6.25
C GLY A 267 -21.88 7.64 -6.73
N ASN A 268 -22.46 8.51 -5.90
CA ASN A 268 -22.49 9.96 -6.12
C ASN A 268 -21.20 10.63 -5.61
N VAL A 269 -20.06 10.28 -6.20
CA VAL A 269 -18.73 10.68 -5.72
C VAL A 269 -18.43 12.15 -5.97
N ALA A 270 -18.88 12.73 -7.08
CA ALA A 270 -18.67 14.15 -7.34
C ALA A 270 -19.38 14.99 -6.27
N THR A 271 -20.64 14.67 -5.96
CA THR A 271 -21.39 15.33 -4.89
C THR A 271 -20.71 15.12 -3.53
N TYR A 272 -20.24 13.91 -3.22
CA TYR A 272 -19.54 13.63 -1.96
C TYR A 272 -18.27 14.49 -1.80
N LEU A 273 -17.42 14.52 -2.81
CA LEU A 273 -16.12 15.20 -2.76
C LEU A 273 -16.23 16.72 -2.83
N THR A 274 -17.25 17.26 -3.49
CA THR A 274 -17.39 18.71 -3.70
C THR A 274 -18.36 19.38 -2.73
N ILE A 275 -19.27 18.63 -2.11
CA ILE A 275 -20.28 19.17 -1.18
C ILE A 275 -20.05 18.62 0.23
N ASP A 276 -20.17 17.30 0.41
CA ASP A 276 -20.21 16.70 1.75
C ASP A 276 -18.86 16.81 2.48
N VAL A 277 -17.76 16.49 1.80
CA VAL A 277 -16.41 16.57 2.39
C VAL A 277 -16.04 18.02 2.75
N PRO A 278 -16.17 19.04 1.86
CA PRO A 278 -15.89 20.42 2.22
C PRO A 278 -16.78 20.96 3.35
N ALA A 279 -18.09 20.67 3.31
CA ALA A 279 -19.02 21.10 4.37
C ALA A 279 -18.62 20.51 5.73
N TRP A 280 -18.24 19.23 5.75
CA TRP A 280 -17.76 18.59 6.98
C TRP A 280 -16.44 19.22 7.47
N LEU A 281 -15.48 19.48 6.58
CA LEU A 281 -14.21 20.11 6.94
C LEU A 281 -14.41 21.50 7.55
N HIS A 282 -15.24 22.35 6.95
CA HIS A 282 -15.55 23.69 7.46
C HIS A 282 -16.21 23.69 8.84
N ALA A 283 -16.94 22.63 9.18
CA ALA A 283 -17.58 22.50 10.49
C ALA A 283 -16.60 22.02 11.59
N HIS A 284 -15.44 21.48 11.21
CA HIS A 284 -14.54 20.73 12.10
C HIS A 284 -13.12 21.29 12.17
N PHE A 285 -12.68 22.12 11.22
CA PHE A 285 -11.34 22.72 11.17
C PHE A 285 -11.37 24.21 10.83
#